data_AF-A0AA88Y6L6-F1
#
_entry.id   AF-A0AA88Y6L6-F1
#
_cell.length_a   1.000
_cell.length_b   1.000
_cell.length_c   1.000
_cell.angle_alpha   90.00
_cell.angle_beta   90.00
_cell.angle_gamma   90.00
#
_symmetry.space_group_name_H-M   'P 1'
#
loop_
_entity.id
_entity.type
_entity.pdbx_description
1 polymer ?
#
loop_
_entity_poly.entity_id
_entity_poly.type
_entity_poly.pdbx_seq_one_letter_code
_entity_poly.pdbx_strand_id
1 'polypeptide(L)'
;MICRHFEYVLKEFCNSFQPPMPRYVLGTALCYFKRFYINNSAMDYHPKDIMLTCVYLACKVEEFNVSIGQFVGNLKGDREVYANTILSFELLLMDKLHYHLTVHNPYRPLEGFFIDIKTRSTAVENVERYRKGADEFLDKTLSTDACLIFAPSQVALYRIFYTVGIRDILYISETLLKGHPKDEKKKCAYQVKKLKAMVKSLEPYQKNQMGVILKKLDYCRNQENNPESEMYA
;
A
#
# COMPACT_ATOMS: atom_id res chain seq x y z
N MET A 1 16.02 1.18 2.64
CA MET A 1 16.40 0.96 1.23
C MET A 1 15.89 -0.39 0.71
N ILE A 2 16.21 -1.51 1.37
CA ILE A 2 15.75 -2.84 0.92
C ILE A 2 14.22 -3.02 0.97
N CYS A 3 13.55 -2.60 2.04
CA CYS A 3 12.08 -2.70 2.11
C CYS A 3 11.40 -1.86 1.01
N ARG A 4 11.93 -0.67 0.71
CA ARG A 4 11.45 0.17 -0.42
C ARG A 4 11.62 -0.51 -1.78
N HIS A 5 12.72 -1.24 -1.97
CA HIS A 5 12.92 -2.05 -3.16
C HIS A 5 11.84 -3.12 -3.27
N PHE A 6 11.59 -3.88 -2.21
CA PHE A 6 10.56 -4.92 -2.23
C PHE A 6 9.13 -4.37 -2.27
N GLU A 7 8.85 -3.18 -1.76
CA GLU A 7 7.58 -2.47 -2.02
C GLU A 7 7.37 -2.21 -3.53
N TYR A 8 8.44 -1.80 -4.24
CA TYR A 8 8.39 -1.62 -5.69
C TYR A 8 8.19 -2.95 -6.42
N VAL A 9 8.94 -4.00 -6.05
CA VAL A 9 8.80 -5.34 -6.64
C VAL A 9 7.41 -5.91 -6.38
N LEU A 10 6.84 -5.72 -5.19
CA LEU A 10 5.47 -6.12 -4.84
C LEU A 10 4.48 -5.46 -5.79
N LYS A 11 4.59 -4.15 -5.98
CA LYS A 11 3.71 -3.38 -6.87
C LYS A 11 3.78 -3.88 -8.31
N GLU A 12 4.98 -4.10 -8.83
CA GLU A 12 5.17 -4.65 -10.18
C GLU A 12 4.58 -6.06 -10.31
N PHE A 13 4.80 -6.91 -9.30
CA PHE A 13 4.22 -8.25 -9.26
C PHE A 13 2.69 -8.20 -9.35
N CYS A 14 2.03 -7.43 -8.46
CA CYS A 14 0.57 -7.26 -8.48
C CYS A 14 0.04 -6.68 -9.80
N ASN A 15 0.75 -5.72 -10.41
CA ASN A 15 0.35 -5.12 -11.69
C ASN A 15 0.45 -6.11 -12.86
N SER A 16 1.40 -7.03 -12.81
CA SER A 16 1.61 -8.06 -13.84
C SER A 16 0.83 -9.36 -13.60
N PHE A 17 0.15 -9.46 -12.45
CA PHE A 17 -0.49 -10.69 -11.98
C PHE A 17 -1.68 -11.08 -12.87
N GLN A 18 -1.83 -12.37 -13.12
CA GLN A 18 -2.94 -12.98 -13.83
C GLN A 18 -3.65 -14.02 -12.94
N PRO A 19 -4.98 -13.90 -12.72
CA PRO A 19 -5.92 -12.91 -13.27
C PRO A 19 -5.68 -11.48 -12.75
N PRO A 20 -6.19 -10.42 -13.42
CA PRO A 20 -5.93 -9.04 -13.03
C PRO A 20 -6.27 -8.75 -11.57
N MET A 21 -5.26 -8.36 -10.80
CA MET A 21 -5.42 -8.12 -9.36
C MET A 21 -6.09 -6.76 -9.10
N PRO A 22 -7.15 -6.70 -8.28
CA PRO A 22 -7.77 -5.44 -7.91
C PRO A 22 -6.83 -4.54 -7.08
N ARG A 23 -6.93 -3.22 -7.26
CA ARG A 23 -6.06 -2.25 -6.57
C ARG A 23 -6.16 -2.26 -5.06
N TYR A 24 -7.33 -2.59 -4.50
CA TYR A 24 -7.50 -2.69 -3.04
C TYR A 24 -6.67 -3.85 -2.45
N VAL A 25 -6.51 -4.96 -3.18
CA VAL A 25 -5.65 -6.08 -2.77
C VAL A 25 -4.19 -5.62 -2.68
N LEU A 26 -3.71 -4.90 -3.70
CA LEU A 26 -2.37 -4.29 -3.70
C LEU A 26 -2.19 -3.35 -2.50
N GLY A 27 -3.17 -2.49 -2.22
CA GLY A 27 -3.13 -1.56 -1.09
C GLY A 27 -3.02 -2.29 0.26
N THR A 28 -3.81 -3.35 0.44
CA THR A 28 -3.79 -4.21 1.65
C THR A 28 -2.45 -4.94 1.78
N ALA A 29 -1.94 -5.55 0.71
CA ALA A 29 -0.65 -6.24 0.71
C ALA A 29 0.53 -5.32 1.06
N LEU A 30 0.55 -4.09 0.50
CA LEU A 30 1.56 -3.09 0.86
C LEU A 30 1.45 -2.65 2.32
N CYS A 31 0.23 -2.52 2.84
CA CYS A 31 0.01 -2.18 4.25
C CYS A 31 0.54 -3.28 5.18
N TYR A 32 0.28 -4.55 4.87
CA TYR A 32 0.83 -5.69 5.62
C TYR A 32 2.36 -5.69 5.59
N PHE A 33 2.94 -5.56 4.40
CA PHE A 33 4.40 -5.55 4.24
C PHE A 33 5.05 -4.43 5.07
N LYS A 34 4.47 -3.22 5.02
CA LYS A 34 4.94 -2.10 5.83
C LYS A 34 4.80 -2.37 7.32
N ARG A 35 3.61 -2.80 7.78
CA ARG A 35 3.37 -3.12 9.21
C ARG A 35 4.34 -4.17 9.74
N PHE A 36 4.60 -5.21 8.95
CA PHE A 36 5.54 -6.26 9.31
C PHE A 36 6.96 -5.71 9.55
N TYR A 37 7.51 -4.95 8.60
CA TYR A 37 8.88 -4.43 8.68
C TYR A 37 9.06 -3.18 9.55
N ILE A 38 8.01 -2.69 10.21
CA ILE A 38 8.16 -1.71 11.29
C ILE A 38 8.77 -2.39 12.52
N ASN A 39 8.35 -3.62 12.82
CA ASN A 39 8.71 -4.33 14.05
C ASN A 39 9.63 -5.54 13.83
N ASN A 40 9.86 -5.94 12.57
CA ASN A 40 10.68 -7.11 12.24
C ASN A 40 11.84 -6.72 11.32
N SER A 41 12.95 -7.45 11.43
CA SER A 41 14.14 -7.23 10.61
C SER A 41 14.08 -7.97 9.27
N ALA A 42 14.58 -7.32 8.21
CA ALA A 42 14.82 -7.98 6.93
C ALA A 42 15.87 -9.10 7.02
N MET A 43 16.74 -9.05 8.04
CA MET A 43 17.76 -10.07 8.29
C MET A 43 17.16 -11.33 8.91
N ASP A 44 16.08 -11.20 9.69
CA ASP A 44 15.37 -12.33 10.27
C ASP A 44 14.44 -12.98 9.27
N TYR A 45 13.66 -12.17 8.56
CA TYR A 45 12.71 -12.63 7.57
C TYR A 45 13.03 -12.01 6.23
N HIS A 46 13.28 -12.85 5.23
CA HIS A 46 13.69 -12.36 3.93
C HIS A 46 12.52 -11.62 3.23
N PRO A 47 12.71 -10.37 2.78
CA PRO A 47 11.62 -9.56 2.21
C PRO A 47 10.92 -10.17 1.01
N LYS A 48 11.59 -11.00 0.20
CA LYS A 48 10.96 -11.70 -0.92
C LYS A 48 9.85 -12.64 -0.46
N ASP A 49 10.10 -13.39 0.60
CA ASP A 49 9.19 -14.44 1.07
C ASP A 49 7.99 -13.81 1.79
N ILE A 50 8.26 -12.82 2.64
CA ILE A 50 7.22 -12.03 3.31
C ILE A 50 6.39 -11.22 2.30
N MET A 51 7.01 -10.66 1.25
CA MET A 51 6.30 -9.94 0.19
C MET A 51 5.25 -10.84 -0.49
N LEU A 52 5.64 -12.05 -0.91
CA LEU A 52 4.74 -12.99 -1.54
C LEU A 52 3.62 -13.43 -0.59
N THR A 53 3.98 -13.69 0.67
CA THR A 53 3.02 -14.06 1.72
C THR A 53 2.01 -12.94 2.00
N CYS A 54 2.45 -11.68 2.04
CA CYS A 54 1.58 -10.52 2.19
C CYS A 54 0.58 -10.39 1.05
N VAL A 55 1.01 -10.60 -0.20
CA VAL A 55 0.09 -10.54 -1.35
C VAL A 55 -0.90 -11.70 -1.29
N TYR A 56 -0.44 -12.93 -1.02
CA TYR A 56 -1.33 -14.09 -0.93
C TYR A 56 -2.37 -13.95 0.21
N LEU A 57 -1.94 -13.51 1.39
CA LEU A 57 -2.85 -13.25 2.51
C LEU A 57 -3.85 -12.14 2.17
N ALA A 58 -3.40 -11.06 1.53
CA ALA A 58 -4.29 -9.98 1.09
C ALA A 58 -5.35 -10.47 0.08
N CYS A 59 -4.99 -11.37 -0.85
CA CYS A 59 -5.96 -11.98 -1.76
C CYS A 59 -7.07 -12.68 -0.99
N LYS A 60 -6.74 -13.42 0.07
CA LYS A 60 -7.73 -14.14 0.89
C LYS A 60 -8.61 -13.20 1.71
N VAL A 61 -8.01 -12.19 2.35
CA VAL A 61 -8.75 -11.24 3.20
C VAL A 61 -9.69 -10.33 2.39
N GLU A 62 -9.27 -9.93 1.19
CA GLU A 62 -10.05 -9.09 0.29
C GLU A 62 -10.95 -9.90 -0.67
N GLU A 63 -11.13 -11.20 -0.40
CA GLU A 63 -11.98 -12.13 -1.16
C GLU A 63 -11.65 -12.23 -2.67
N PHE A 64 -10.39 -11.96 -3.03
CA PHE A 64 -9.87 -12.23 -4.37
C PHE A 64 -9.51 -13.71 -4.49
N ASN A 65 -10.46 -14.50 -5.00
CA ASN A 65 -10.38 -15.95 -5.05
C ASN A 65 -9.31 -16.45 -6.04
N VAL A 66 -8.13 -16.76 -5.51
CA VAL A 66 -6.99 -17.31 -6.25
C VAL A 66 -6.42 -18.48 -5.45
N SER A 67 -6.29 -19.64 -6.10
CA SER A 67 -5.66 -20.80 -5.46
C SER A 67 -4.15 -20.60 -5.30
N ILE A 68 -3.53 -21.29 -4.34
CA ILE A 68 -2.07 -21.20 -4.17
C ILE A 68 -1.32 -21.59 -5.45
N GLY A 69 -1.82 -22.61 -6.18
CA GLY A 69 -1.25 -23.05 -7.45
C GLY A 69 -1.33 -21.98 -8.54
N GLN A 70 -2.45 -21.26 -8.64
CA GLN A 70 -2.58 -20.12 -9.56
C GLN A 70 -1.66 -18.96 -9.15
N PHE A 71 -1.55 -18.72 -7.85
CA PHE A 71 -0.68 -17.67 -7.32
C PHE A 71 0.78 -17.90 -7.68
N VAL A 72 1.33 -19.08 -7.36
CA VAL A 72 2.73 -19.41 -7.69
C VAL A 72 2.94 -19.63 -9.19
N GLY A 73 1.88 -19.88 -9.95
CA GLY A 73 1.91 -19.90 -11.42
C GLY A 73 2.40 -18.59 -12.05
N ASN A 74 2.24 -17.46 -11.36
CA ASN A 74 2.75 -16.15 -11.76
C ASN A 74 4.24 -15.93 -11.44
N LEU A 75 4.88 -16.86 -10.73
CA LEU A 75 6.29 -16.78 -10.34
C LEU A 75 7.17 -17.60 -11.28
N LYS A 76 8.41 -17.14 -11.44
CA LYS A 76 9.48 -17.89 -12.13
C LYS A 76 10.32 -18.63 -11.10
N GLY A 77 10.57 -19.92 -11.32
CA GLY A 77 11.34 -20.79 -10.44
C GLY A 77 10.53 -21.97 -9.93
N ASP A 78 10.97 -22.55 -8.82
CA ASP A 78 10.33 -23.71 -8.21
C ASP A 78 9.04 -23.31 -7.48
N ARG A 79 7.92 -23.71 -8.07
CA ARG A 79 6.57 -23.35 -7.61
C ARG A 79 6.19 -24.07 -6.32
N GLU A 80 6.67 -25.29 -6.11
CA GLU A 80 6.35 -26.06 -4.91
C GLU A 80 7.04 -25.44 -3.69
N VAL A 81 8.31 -25.07 -3.84
CA VAL A 81 9.06 -24.35 -2.80
C VAL A 81 8.38 -23.03 -2.46
N TYR A 82 7.98 -22.23 -3.45
CA TYR A 82 7.25 -20.98 -3.17
C TYR A 82 5.92 -21.22 -2.46
N ALA A 83 5.15 -22.23 -2.88
CA ALA A 83 3.88 -22.53 -2.25
C ALA A 83 4.07 -22.92 -0.77
N ASN A 84 5.02 -23.81 -0.49
CA ASN A 84 5.32 -24.25 0.87
C ASN A 84 5.79 -23.10 1.75
N THR A 85 6.69 -22.25 1.24
CA THR A 85 7.19 -21.06 1.96
C THR A 85 6.09 -20.04 2.26
N ILE A 86 5.20 -19.79 1.29
CA ILE A 86 4.08 -18.86 1.50
C ILE A 86 3.15 -19.40 2.59
N LEU A 87 2.85 -20.70 2.55
CA LEU A 87 1.97 -21.35 3.52
C LEU A 87 2.59 -21.42 4.92
N SER A 88 3.90 -21.66 5.03
CA SER A 88 4.60 -21.71 6.32
C SER A 88 4.67 -20.33 6.99
N PHE A 89 4.90 -19.26 6.22
CA PHE A 89 4.95 -17.91 6.76
C PHE A 89 3.58 -17.26 6.97
N GLU A 90 2.50 -17.88 6.52
CA GLU A 90 1.17 -17.27 6.60
C GLU A 90 0.74 -17.00 8.04
N LEU A 91 0.82 -18.01 8.91
CA LEU A 91 0.42 -17.88 10.32
C LEU A 91 1.35 -16.89 11.05
N LEU A 92 2.65 -16.94 10.76
CA LEU A 92 3.62 -15.99 11.29
C LEU A 92 3.24 -14.55 10.89
N LEU A 93 2.90 -14.32 9.63
CA LEU A 93 2.51 -12.99 9.16
C LEU A 93 1.25 -12.50 9.91
N MET A 94 0.24 -13.36 10.08
CA MET A 94 -0.96 -13.02 10.84
C MET A 94 -0.65 -12.63 12.29
N ASP A 95 0.22 -13.39 12.96
CA ASP A 95 0.69 -13.10 14.32
C ASP A 95 1.43 -11.75 14.41
N LYS A 96 2.38 -11.49 13.49
CA LYS A 96 3.13 -10.22 13.45
C LYS A 96 2.27 -9.01 13.07
N LEU A 97 1.12 -9.23 12.44
CA LEU A 97 0.10 -8.21 12.19
C LEU A 97 -0.88 -8.05 13.37
N HIS A 98 -0.68 -8.77 14.47
CA HIS A 98 -1.56 -8.83 15.62
C HIS A 98 -3.00 -9.21 15.24
N TYR A 99 -3.15 -10.04 14.20
CA TYR A 99 -4.43 -10.44 13.62
C TYR A 99 -5.33 -9.26 13.15
N HIS A 100 -4.77 -8.05 13.02
CA HIS A 100 -5.46 -6.88 12.48
C HIS A 100 -5.42 -6.88 10.95
N LEU A 101 -6.14 -7.83 10.36
CA LEU A 101 -6.14 -8.09 8.92
C LEU A 101 -6.95 -7.08 8.12
N THR A 102 -8.00 -6.48 8.68
CA THR A 102 -8.79 -5.48 7.93
C THR A 102 -7.98 -4.22 7.66
N VAL A 103 -7.81 -3.87 6.38
CA VAL A 103 -7.14 -2.63 5.95
C VAL A 103 -8.14 -1.75 5.19
N HIS A 104 -8.32 -0.53 5.66
CA HIS A 104 -9.18 0.44 4.98
C HIS A 104 -8.38 1.22 3.92
N ASN A 105 -8.60 0.87 2.65
CA ASN A 105 -7.93 1.52 1.52
C ASN A 105 -8.57 2.87 1.12
N PRO A 106 -7.79 3.83 0.58
CA PRO A 106 -8.28 5.17 0.20
C PRO A 106 -9.15 5.20 -1.06
N TYR A 107 -9.24 4.08 -1.81
CA TYR A 107 -10.04 3.99 -3.04
C TYR A 107 -11.54 4.20 -2.77
N ARG A 108 -12.09 3.59 -1.71
CA ARG A 108 -13.52 3.71 -1.39
C ARG A 108 -13.92 5.13 -0.95
N PRO A 109 -13.17 5.81 -0.04
CA PRO A 109 -13.41 7.22 0.26
C PRO A 109 -13.28 8.14 -0.97
N LEU A 110 -12.35 7.84 -1.89
CA LEU A 110 -12.20 8.63 -3.12
C LEU A 110 -13.47 8.59 -3.99
N GLU A 111 -14.07 7.42 -4.18
CA GLU A 111 -15.36 7.29 -4.88
C GLU A 111 -16.48 8.04 -4.16
N GLY A 112 -16.54 7.91 -2.83
CA GLY A 112 -17.55 8.61 -2.03
C GLY A 112 -17.46 10.12 -2.19
N PHE A 113 -16.25 10.68 -2.22
CA PHE A 113 -16.07 12.09 -2.48
C PHE A 113 -16.39 12.50 -3.92
N PHE A 114 -16.08 11.68 -4.93
CA PHE A 114 -16.50 11.99 -6.30
C PHE A 114 -18.03 12.06 -6.43
N ILE A 115 -18.76 11.18 -5.74
CA ILE A 115 -20.22 11.22 -5.67
C ILE A 115 -20.70 12.49 -4.93
N ASP A 116 -20.09 12.84 -3.81
CA ASP A 116 -20.46 14.04 -3.04
C ASP A 116 -20.22 15.33 -3.85
N ILE A 117 -19.10 15.43 -4.57
CA ILE A 117 -18.82 16.57 -5.46
C ILE A 117 -19.86 16.66 -6.57
N LYS A 118 -20.20 15.55 -7.23
CA LYS A 118 -21.23 15.53 -8.30
C LYS A 118 -22.61 15.98 -7.83
N THR A 119 -22.94 15.73 -6.56
CA THR A 119 -24.27 16.03 -5.99
C THR A 119 -24.35 17.40 -5.33
N ARG A 120 -23.25 17.89 -4.75
CA ARG A 120 -23.25 19.10 -3.89
C ARG A 120 -22.43 20.26 -4.44
N SER A 121 -21.57 20.04 -5.45
CA SER A 121 -20.78 21.11 -6.07
C SER A 121 -21.32 21.46 -7.45
N THR A 122 -21.78 22.68 -7.62
CA THR A 122 -22.16 23.24 -8.94
C THR A 122 -20.96 23.74 -9.74
N ALA A 123 -19.78 23.85 -9.11
CA ALA A 123 -18.59 24.43 -9.71
C ALA A 123 -17.80 23.45 -10.61
N VAL A 124 -18.09 22.14 -10.53
CA VAL A 124 -17.34 21.10 -11.23
C VAL A 124 -18.24 20.37 -12.22
N GLU A 125 -18.22 20.80 -13.48
CA GLU A 125 -19.05 20.19 -14.55
C GLU A 125 -18.68 18.73 -14.85
N ASN A 126 -17.39 18.39 -14.85
CA ASN A 126 -16.93 17.04 -15.14
C ASN A 126 -15.88 16.57 -14.13
N VAL A 127 -16.33 15.81 -13.13
CA VAL A 127 -15.49 15.21 -12.08
C VAL A 127 -14.61 14.07 -12.61
N GLU A 128 -15.05 13.36 -13.66
CA GLU A 128 -14.35 12.19 -14.21
C GLU A 128 -12.98 12.54 -14.79
N ARG A 129 -12.79 13.79 -15.26
CA ARG A 129 -11.48 14.26 -15.75
C ARG A 129 -10.36 14.15 -14.71
N TYR A 130 -10.72 14.08 -13.43
CA TYR A 130 -9.77 14.03 -12.33
C TYR A 130 -9.43 12.62 -11.86
N ARG A 131 -10.22 11.62 -12.27
CA ARG A 131 -10.09 10.23 -11.82
C ARG A 131 -8.71 9.65 -12.12
N LYS A 132 -8.26 9.76 -13.38
CA LYS A 132 -6.95 9.24 -13.79
C LYS A 132 -5.81 9.76 -12.92
N GLY A 133 -5.73 11.08 -12.76
CA GLY A 133 -4.67 11.65 -11.94
C GLY A 133 -4.87 11.33 -10.45
N ALA A 134 -6.10 11.08 -9.99
CA ALA A 134 -6.37 10.66 -8.63
C ALA A 134 -5.84 9.28 -8.31
N ASP A 135 -6.05 8.35 -9.23
CA ASP A 135 -5.47 7.02 -9.17
C ASP A 135 -3.93 7.09 -9.15
N GLU A 136 -3.33 7.85 -10.06
CA GLU A 136 -1.87 8.05 -10.11
C GLU A 136 -1.31 8.62 -8.80
N PHE A 137 -2.08 9.47 -8.11
CA PHE A 137 -1.68 10.02 -6.82
C PHE A 137 -1.81 9.00 -5.69
N LEU A 138 -2.90 8.23 -5.63
CA LEU A 138 -3.05 7.16 -4.65
C LEU A 138 -1.92 6.12 -4.81
N ASP A 139 -1.58 5.79 -6.05
CA ASP A 139 -0.49 4.88 -6.39
C ASP A 139 0.89 5.38 -5.93
N LYS A 140 1.11 6.70 -5.93
CA LYS A 140 2.32 7.32 -5.35
C LYS A 140 2.28 7.32 -3.82
N THR A 141 1.09 7.51 -3.25
CA THR A 141 0.91 7.54 -1.80
C THR A 141 1.18 6.19 -1.17
N LEU A 142 0.82 5.09 -1.85
CA LEU A 142 1.16 3.72 -1.44
C LEU A 142 2.67 3.45 -1.34
N SER A 143 3.49 4.19 -2.09
CA SER A 143 4.95 4.12 -2.02
C SER A 143 5.54 4.96 -0.88
N THR A 144 4.72 5.65 -0.10
CA THR A 144 5.13 6.40 1.11
C THR A 144 4.67 5.68 2.38
N ASP A 145 4.86 6.29 3.55
CA ASP A 145 4.34 5.77 4.83
C ASP A 145 2.97 6.34 5.18
N ALA A 146 2.32 7.00 4.21
CA ALA A 146 1.04 7.65 4.43
C ALA A 146 -0.06 6.69 4.88
N CYS A 147 -0.05 5.43 4.42
CA CYS A 147 -1.03 4.42 4.84
C CYS A 147 -0.92 4.02 6.32
N LEU A 148 0.19 4.38 6.99
CA LEU A 148 0.41 4.15 8.42
C LEU A 148 0.11 5.39 9.26
N ILE A 149 0.15 6.59 8.65
CA ILE A 149 0.16 7.88 9.36
C ILE A 149 -1.19 8.60 9.22
N PHE A 150 -1.87 8.45 8.08
CA PHE A 150 -3.08 9.19 7.75
C PHE A 150 -4.28 8.26 7.60
N ALA A 151 -5.47 8.75 7.96
CA ALA A 151 -6.70 8.04 7.69
C ALA A 151 -6.95 7.97 6.15
N PRO A 152 -7.58 6.89 5.65
CA PRO A 152 -7.81 6.72 4.20
C PRO A 152 -8.67 7.84 3.60
N SER A 153 -9.60 8.40 4.38
CA SER A 153 -10.38 9.59 3.98
C SER A 153 -9.51 10.83 3.82
N GLN A 154 -8.51 11.05 4.67
CA GLN A 154 -7.57 12.17 4.56
C GLN A 154 -6.68 12.03 3.32
N VAL A 155 -6.24 10.80 3.03
CA VAL A 155 -5.47 10.48 1.82
C VAL A 155 -6.28 10.75 0.56
N ALA A 156 -7.54 10.30 0.52
CA ALA A 156 -8.45 10.55 -0.60
C ALA A 156 -8.79 12.05 -0.75
N LEU A 157 -9.06 12.75 0.37
CA LEU A 157 -9.42 14.17 0.38
C LEU A 157 -8.30 15.06 -0.17
N TYR A 158 -7.04 14.72 0.10
CA TYR A 158 -5.89 15.47 -0.43
C TYR A 158 -5.93 15.56 -1.96
N ARG A 159 -6.32 14.47 -2.63
CA ARG A 159 -6.27 14.46 -4.08
C ARG A 159 -7.28 15.42 -4.68
N ILE A 160 -8.49 15.45 -4.13
CA ILE A 160 -9.57 16.37 -4.53
C ILE A 160 -9.11 17.82 -4.41
N PHE A 161 -8.47 18.15 -3.27
CA PHE A 161 -7.89 19.47 -3.03
C PHE A 161 -6.94 19.92 -4.15
N TYR A 162 -6.18 18.98 -4.72
CA TYR A 162 -5.17 19.28 -5.71
C TYR A 162 -5.68 19.23 -7.16
N THR A 163 -6.65 18.37 -7.47
CA THR A 163 -7.21 18.24 -8.82
C THR A 163 -8.14 19.36 -9.22
N VAL A 164 -9.01 19.78 -8.30
CA VAL A 164 -10.01 20.79 -8.62
C VAL A 164 -9.44 22.22 -8.53
N GLY A 165 -8.25 22.35 -7.95
CA GLY A 165 -7.55 23.62 -7.77
C GLY A 165 -8.02 24.37 -6.52
N ILE A 166 -7.39 25.53 -6.27
CA ILE A 166 -7.57 26.37 -5.07
C ILE A 166 -9.04 26.82 -4.84
N ARG A 167 -9.92 26.66 -5.84
CA ARG A 167 -11.35 27.03 -5.74
C ARG A 167 -12.16 26.10 -4.82
N ASP A 168 -11.62 24.95 -4.42
CA ASP A 168 -12.32 23.95 -3.58
C ASP A 168 -11.96 23.97 -2.09
N ILE A 169 -11.15 24.95 -1.63
CA ILE A 169 -11.07 25.26 -0.19
C ILE A 169 -12.47 25.54 0.34
N LEU A 170 -13.33 26.18 -0.46
CA LEU A 170 -14.73 26.46 -0.18
C LEU A 170 -15.54 25.16 0.01
N TYR A 171 -15.40 24.16 -0.86
CA TYR A 171 -16.07 22.86 -0.68
C TYR A 171 -15.69 22.22 0.68
N ILE A 172 -14.42 22.24 1.08
CA ILE A 172 -14.03 21.69 2.38
C ILE A 172 -14.55 22.56 3.53
N SER A 173 -14.41 23.88 3.46
CA SER A 173 -14.76 24.77 4.57
C SER A 173 -16.25 25.03 4.73
N GLU A 174 -17.00 25.04 3.62
CA GLU A 174 -18.41 25.45 3.53
C GLU A 174 -19.36 24.27 3.30
N THR A 175 -18.88 23.15 2.73
CA THR A 175 -19.70 21.97 2.42
C THR A 175 -19.35 20.78 3.30
N LEU A 176 -18.07 20.40 3.39
CA LEU A 176 -17.60 19.23 4.14
C LEU A 176 -17.53 19.49 5.65
N LEU A 177 -16.90 20.60 6.04
CA LEU A 177 -16.68 21.01 7.43
C LEU A 177 -17.62 22.16 7.82
N LYS A 178 -18.79 22.25 7.20
CA LYS A 178 -19.80 23.25 7.57
C LYS A 178 -20.17 23.08 9.05
N GLY A 179 -20.16 24.16 9.82
CA GLY A 179 -20.46 24.11 11.26
C GLY A 179 -19.33 23.64 12.17
N HIS A 180 -18.21 23.11 11.65
CA HIS A 180 -17.07 22.73 12.48
C HIS A 180 -16.25 23.94 12.98
N PRO A 181 -15.60 23.85 14.16
CA PRO A 181 -14.71 24.88 14.69
C PRO A 181 -13.57 25.22 13.72
N LYS A 182 -13.12 26.49 13.75
CA LYS A 182 -12.02 26.97 12.89
C LYS A 182 -10.73 26.18 13.08
N ASP A 183 -10.46 25.70 14.30
CA ASP A 183 -9.25 24.95 14.60
C ASP A 183 -9.23 23.56 13.98
N GLU A 184 -10.38 22.88 13.88
CA GLU A 184 -10.49 21.58 13.20
C GLU A 184 -10.27 21.73 11.69
N LYS A 185 -10.81 22.81 11.09
CA LYS A 185 -10.55 23.14 9.69
C LYS A 185 -9.06 23.37 9.43
N LYS A 186 -8.37 24.10 10.32
CA LYS A 186 -6.93 24.31 10.24
C LYS A 186 -6.14 23.01 10.39
N LYS A 187 -6.51 22.14 11.34
CA LYS A 187 -5.89 20.82 11.53
C LYS A 187 -6.02 19.96 10.28
N CYS A 188 -7.21 19.88 9.69
CA CYS A 188 -7.44 19.13 8.45
C CYS A 188 -6.55 19.68 7.30
N ALA A 189 -6.55 21.00 7.09
CA ALA A 189 -5.71 21.63 6.08
C ALA A 189 -4.21 21.39 6.30
N TYR A 190 -3.76 21.35 7.57
CA TYR A 190 -2.37 21.02 7.90
C TYR A 190 -2.02 19.57 7.55
N GLN A 191 -2.88 18.59 7.88
CA GLN A 191 -2.64 17.19 7.54
C GLN A 191 -2.55 16.98 6.03
N VAL A 192 -3.44 17.62 5.26
CA VAL A 192 -3.41 17.63 3.78
C VAL A 192 -2.07 18.20 3.26
N LYS A 193 -1.58 19.31 3.83
CA LYS A 193 -0.26 19.86 3.46
C LYS A 193 0.90 18.93 3.84
N LYS A 194 0.83 18.25 4.97
CA LYS A 194 1.87 17.30 5.41
C LYS A 194 1.95 16.10 4.46
N LEU A 195 0.81 15.53 4.06
CA LEU A 195 0.74 14.45 3.08
C LEU A 195 1.35 14.88 1.73
N LYS A 196 1.10 16.12 1.29
CA LYS A 196 1.74 16.68 0.09
C LYS A 196 3.25 16.65 0.17
N ALA A 197 3.80 17.14 1.29
CA ALA A 197 5.23 17.21 1.50
C ALA A 197 5.85 15.81 1.43
N MET A 198 5.21 14.83 2.09
CA MET A 198 5.63 13.43 2.10
C MET A 198 5.66 12.79 0.70
N VAL A 199 4.63 13.03 -0.12
CA VAL A 199 4.60 12.48 -1.48
C VAL A 199 5.60 13.21 -2.39
N LYS A 200 5.85 14.50 -2.18
CA LYS A 200 6.86 15.26 -2.94
C LYS A 200 8.29 14.92 -2.56
N SER A 201 8.53 14.54 -1.32
CA SER A 201 9.85 14.11 -0.83
C SER A 201 10.18 12.67 -1.20
N LEU A 202 9.32 11.99 -1.96
CA LEU A 202 9.59 10.63 -2.42
C LEU A 202 10.77 10.66 -3.40
N GLU A 203 11.92 10.19 -2.94
CA GLU A 203 13.08 10.02 -3.81
C GLU A 203 12.80 8.97 -4.88
N PRO A 204 13.23 9.19 -6.13
CA PRO A 204 13.12 8.18 -7.18
C PRO A 204 13.83 6.90 -6.73
N TYR A 205 13.18 5.75 -6.94
CA TYR A 205 13.80 4.46 -6.64
C TYR A 205 15.09 4.27 -7.47
N GLN A 206 16.23 4.16 -6.79
CA GLN A 206 17.54 3.92 -7.41
C GLN A 206 17.84 2.42 -7.40
N LYS A 207 17.89 1.79 -8.58
CA LYS A 207 18.30 0.38 -8.74
C LYS A 207 19.78 0.17 -8.43
N ASN A 208 20.57 1.22 -8.60
CA ASN A 208 22.01 1.20 -8.40
C ASN A 208 22.27 0.93 -6.91
N GLN A 209 23.12 -0.06 -6.60
CA GLN A 209 23.45 -0.58 -5.25
C GLN A 209 22.57 -1.71 -4.69
N MET A 210 21.40 -2.03 -5.26
CA MET A 210 20.56 -3.10 -4.71
C MET A 210 21.22 -4.48 -4.74
N GLY A 211 21.99 -4.80 -5.79
CA GLY A 211 22.72 -6.08 -5.85
C GLY A 211 23.77 -6.25 -4.75
N VAL A 212 24.39 -5.16 -4.29
CA VAL A 212 25.35 -5.22 -3.17
C VAL A 212 24.63 -5.45 -1.85
N ILE A 213 23.49 -4.78 -1.65
CA ILE A 213 22.70 -4.90 -0.42
C ILE A 213 22.05 -6.28 -0.32
N LEU A 214 21.54 -6.83 -1.42
CA LEU A 214 20.98 -8.19 -1.45
C LEU A 214 22.06 -9.22 -1.11
N LYS A 215 23.26 -9.12 -1.69
CA LYS A 215 24.39 -9.99 -1.31
C LYS A 215 24.71 -9.88 0.18
N LYS A 216 24.76 -8.66 0.73
CA LYS A 216 24.97 -8.46 2.18
C LYS A 216 23.86 -9.10 3.01
N LEU A 217 22.61 -9.01 2.55
CA LEU A 217 21.48 -9.63 3.23
C LEU A 217 21.63 -11.15 3.28
N ASP A 218 22.03 -11.78 2.17
CA ASP A 218 22.25 -13.23 2.11
C ASP A 218 23.31 -13.68 3.13
N TYR A 219 24.36 -12.88 3.36
CA TYR A 219 25.38 -13.17 4.36
C TYR A 219 24.90 -13.04 5.81
N CYS A 220 23.94 -12.15 6.09
CA CYS A 220 23.43 -11.91 7.45
C CYS A 220 22.02 -12.47 7.70
N ARG A 221 21.53 -13.31 6.78
CA ARG A 221 20.22 -13.96 6.90
C ARG A 221 20.23 -14.91 8.10
N ASN A 222 19.25 -14.74 8.99
CA ASN A 222 18.99 -15.64 10.09
C ASN A 222 18.61 -17.02 9.53
N GLN A 223 19.41 -18.03 9.84
CA GLN A 223 19.26 -19.37 9.30
C GLN A 223 18.13 -20.17 9.98
N GLU A 224 17.80 -19.85 11.23
CA GLU A 224 16.69 -20.48 11.95
C GLU A 224 15.33 -20.15 11.30
N ASN A 225 15.23 -18.98 10.67
CA ASN A 225 14.03 -18.51 9.99
C ASN A 225 14.12 -18.65 8.45
N ASN A 226 15.10 -19.39 7.94
CA ASN A 226 15.32 -19.58 6.51
C ASN A 226 14.74 -20.92 6.05
N PRO A 227 13.64 -20.97 5.27
CA PRO A 227 13.02 -22.23 4.84
C PRO A 227 13.93 -23.16 4.01
N GLU A 228 15.02 -22.61 3.47
CA GLU A 228 16.02 -23.36 2.69
C GLU A 228 17.20 -23.86 3.55
N SER A 229 17.23 -23.55 4.84
CA SER A 229 18.33 -23.91 5.75
C SER A 229 18.06 -25.23 6.47
N GLU A 230 19.11 -25.99 6.72
CA GLU A 230 19.07 -27.20 7.56
C GLU A 230 18.69 -26.89 9.03
N MET A 231 18.83 -25.62 9.45
CA MET A 231 18.49 -25.15 10.79
C MET A 231 17.01 -24.76 10.94
N TYR A 232 16.23 -24.84 9.86
CA TYR A 232 14.79 -24.56 9.87
C TYR A 232 14.04 -25.76 10.44
N ALA A 233 13.58 -25.63 11.69
CA ALA A 233 12.86 -26.66 12.43
C ALA A 233 11.34 -26.49 12.34
#